data_AF-A0A2E0ZKS1-F1
#
_entry.id   AF-A0A2E0ZKS1-F1
#
_cell.length_a   1.000
_cell.length_b   1.000
_cell.length_c   1.000
_cell.angle_alpha   90.00
_cell.angle_beta   90.00
_cell.angle_gamma   90.00
#
_symmetry.space_group_name_H-M   'P 1'
#
loop_
_entity.id
_entity.type
_entity.pdbx_description
1 polymer ?
#
loop_
_entity_poly.entity_id
_entity_poly.type
_entity_poly.pdbx_seq_one_letter_code
_entity_poly.pdbx_strand_id
1 'polypeptide(L)'
;MRGCLNFLAGIVAVLFAITAVLALFLTNFFAVVADREVIKESLSNLDSLVVEAVPAIVARTLEEEARERGLAPINLDEEILQDSMETLLPPGWIESQTDTAVDTVYDMLETGDLDNAELEIDTTPLLDRFRGQPGLEIVGSIVNSLPPCTQPLNPAELLGPDVTIPACMPPELTTTQVTQEVHTRLVQALDSNPQLTSEFGVVRVPLFSPEQQAQNVELVQAREQLLRWQRTFALAQNWGWLLWLLPAGCLLLIALLTVRSWSDLGHWWGWPLLGTAVLVLLLTLIFPAITRTLLRQAPADYSLVEVTVRQTGMQLVTAVTDTWQNRVNIQAAIMFVFGLLFVLLGFLSGRGARY
;
A
#
# COMPACT_ATOMS: atom_id res chain seq x y z
N MET A 1 -6.30 -45.24 -35.56
CA MET A 1 -5.44 -44.79 -34.44
C MET A 1 -5.04 -43.31 -34.50
N ARG A 2 -4.66 -42.73 -35.66
CA ARG A 2 -4.24 -41.30 -35.76
C ARG A 2 -5.28 -40.29 -35.22
N GLY A 3 -6.57 -40.52 -35.49
CA GLY A 3 -7.63 -39.63 -34.98
C GLY A 3 -7.70 -39.54 -33.45
N CYS A 4 -7.44 -40.66 -32.74
CA CYS A 4 -7.46 -40.70 -31.28
C CYS A 4 -6.27 -39.92 -30.68
N LEU A 5 -5.07 -40.06 -31.26
CA LEU A 5 -3.88 -39.30 -30.83
C LEU A 5 -4.04 -37.79 -31.06
N ASN A 6 -4.60 -37.40 -32.21
CA ASN A 6 -4.85 -35.98 -32.50
C ASN A 6 -5.90 -35.37 -31.57
N PHE A 7 -6.94 -36.14 -31.22
CA PHE A 7 -7.94 -35.71 -30.25
C PHE A 7 -7.32 -35.51 -28.85
N LEU A 8 -6.52 -36.48 -28.40
CA LEU A 8 -5.80 -36.38 -27.13
C LEU A 8 -4.85 -35.17 -27.11
N ALA A 9 -4.09 -34.94 -28.19
CA ALA A 9 -3.22 -33.78 -28.31
C ALA A 9 -4.00 -32.46 -28.27
N GLY A 10 -5.20 -32.41 -28.85
CA GLY A 10 -6.10 -31.27 -28.73
C GLY A 10 -6.50 -30.97 -27.27
N ILE A 11 -6.81 -32.01 -26.48
CA ILE A 11 -7.10 -31.85 -25.04
C ILE A 11 -5.86 -31.33 -24.30
N VAL A 12 -4.68 -31.91 -24.57
CA VAL A 12 -3.42 -31.47 -23.93
C VAL A 12 -3.08 -30.03 -24.34
N ALA A 13 -3.40 -29.58 -25.56
CA ALA A 13 -3.22 -28.21 -25.99
C ALA A 13 -4.13 -27.21 -25.24
N VAL A 14 -5.38 -27.60 -24.96
CA VAL A 14 -6.27 -26.78 -24.10
C VAL A 14 -5.73 -26.73 -22.67
N LEU A 15 -5.27 -27.86 -22.12
CA LEU A 15 -4.66 -27.91 -20.80
C LEU A 15 -3.37 -27.06 -20.73
N PHE A 16 -2.56 -27.07 -21.79
CA PHE A 16 -1.41 -26.18 -21.94
C PHE A 16 -1.84 -24.72 -21.84
N ALA A 17 -2.86 -24.30 -22.58
CA ALA A 17 -3.31 -22.91 -22.56
C ALA A 17 -3.76 -22.48 -21.17
N ILE A 18 -4.57 -23.30 -20.48
CA ILE A 18 -5.04 -23.02 -19.12
C ILE A 18 -3.87 -22.91 -18.14
N THR A 19 -2.98 -23.92 -18.14
CA THR A 19 -1.84 -23.96 -17.22
C THR A 19 -0.83 -22.84 -17.50
N ALA A 20 -0.60 -22.48 -18.76
CA ALA A 20 0.27 -21.37 -19.13
C ALA A 20 -0.32 -20.01 -18.71
N VAL A 21 -1.62 -19.77 -18.92
CA VAL A 21 -2.29 -18.55 -18.43
C VAL A 21 -2.17 -18.45 -16.91
N LEU A 22 -2.48 -19.52 -16.19
CA LEU A 22 -2.39 -19.53 -14.72
C LEU A 22 -0.95 -19.31 -14.24
N ALA A 23 0.02 -20.02 -14.80
CA ALA A 23 1.43 -19.87 -14.44
C ALA A 23 1.90 -18.43 -14.69
N LEU A 24 1.57 -17.87 -15.84
CA LEU A 24 1.95 -16.51 -16.22
C LEU A 24 1.30 -15.49 -15.27
N PHE A 25 0.00 -15.57 -15.01
CA PHE A 25 -0.70 -14.61 -14.15
C PHE A 25 -0.19 -14.68 -12.71
N LEU A 26 -0.11 -15.88 -12.13
CA LEU A 26 0.28 -16.07 -10.74
C LEU A 26 1.75 -15.70 -10.50
N THR A 27 2.68 -16.15 -11.35
CA THR A 27 4.11 -15.85 -11.15
C THR A 27 4.41 -14.35 -11.26
N ASN A 28 3.80 -13.65 -12.21
CA ASN A 28 3.94 -12.19 -12.29
C ASN A 28 3.24 -11.49 -11.13
N PHE A 29 2.07 -11.95 -10.69
CA PHE A 29 1.36 -11.35 -9.57
C PHE A 29 2.18 -11.44 -8.29
N PHE A 30 2.67 -12.64 -7.95
CA PHE A 30 3.54 -12.83 -6.80
C PHE A 30 4.83 -12.03 -6.92
N ALA A 31 5.45 -11.98 -8.09
CA ALA A 31 6.66 -11.19 -8.30
C ALA A 31 6.46 -9.68 -8.22
N VAL A 32 5.23 -9.16 -8.31
CA VAL A 32 4.93 -7.74 -8.14
C VAL A 32 4.51 -7.44 -6.70
N VAL A 33 3.66 -8.28 -6.11
CA VAL A 33 3.24 -8.12 -4.70
C VAL A 33 4.39 -8.40 -3.74
N ALA A 34 5.39 -9.21 -4.13
CA ALA A 34 6.58 -9.45 -3.31
C ALA A 34 7.62 -8.33 -3.41
N ASP A 35 7.45 -7.43 -4.39
CA ASP A 35 8.44 -6.42 -4.73
C ASP A 35 8.17 -5.17 -3.88
N ARG A 36 8.94 -5.05 -2.80
CA ARG A 36 8.86 -3.95 -1.83
C ARG A 36 8.97 -2.59 -2.52
N GLU A 37 9.85 -2.47 -3.52
CA GLU A 37 10.06 -1.23 -4.27
C GLU A 37 8.81 -0.84 -5.09
N VAL A 38 8.10 -1.82 -5.66
CA VAL A 38 6.86 -1.53 -6.39
C VAL A 38 5.78 -0.99 -5.46
N ILE A 39 5.68 -1.51 -4.24
CA ILE A 39 4.74 -0.98 -3.25
C ILE A 39 5.15 0.41 -2.79
N LYS A 40 6.43 0.65 -2.48
CA LYS A 40 6.93 1.99 -2.13
C LYS A 40 6.66 3.01 -3.24
N GLU A 41 7.02 2.68 -4.48
CA GLU A 41 6.77 3.55 -5.63
C GLU A 41 5.27 3.85 -5.81
N SER A 42 4.39 2.85 -5.60
CA SER A 42 2.95 3.05 -5.66
C SER A 42 2.40 3.96 -4.55
N LEU A 43 3.09 4.02 -3.41
CA LEU A 43 2.72 4.81 -2.25
C LEU A 43 3.41 6.18 -2.24
N SER A 44 4.36 6.46 -3.14
CA SER A 44 5.01 7.79 -3.24
C SER A 44 4.03 8.96 -3.43
N ASN A 45 2.85 8.70 -4.00
CA ASN A 45 1.80 9.71 -4.13
C ASN A 45 0.96 9.92 -2.85
N LEU A 46 1.19 9.14 -1.78
CA LEU A 46 0.47 9.30 -0.51
C LEU A 46 0.67 10.69 0.08
N ASP A 47 1.84 11.31 -0.10
CA ASP A 47 2.16 12.58 0.53
C ASP A 47 1.04 13.61 0.33
N SER A 48 0.57 13.77 -0.90
CA SER A 48 -0.56 14.66 -1.24
C SER A 48 -1.86 14.26 -0.53
N LEU A 49 -2.13 12.95 -0.46
CA LEU A 49 -3.37 12.42 0.08
C LEU A 49 -3.41 12.49 1.61
N VAL A 50 -2.26 12.30 2.24
CA VAL A 50 -2.07 12.39 3.69
C VAL A 50 -2.20 13.83 4.14
N VAL A 51 -1.57 14.77 3.43
CA VAL A 51 -1.72 16.22 3.73
C VAL A 51 -3.18 16.67 3.58
N GLU A 52 -3.92 16.14 2.59
CA GLU A 52 -5.34 16.48 2.40
C GLU A 52 -6.25 15.82 3.44
N ALA A 53 -6.00 14.56 3.83
CA ALA A 53 -6.94 13.79 4.64
C ALA A 53 -6.67 13.81 6.15
N VAL A 54 -5.41 13.94 6.57
CA VAL A 54 -5.05 13.89 7.99
C VAL A 54 -5.64 15.06 8.79
N PRO A 55 -5.69 16.32 8.31
CA PRO A 55 -6.31 17.40 9.05
C PRO A 55 -7.75 17.06 9.49
N ALA A 56 -8.57 16.54 8.57
CA ALA A 56 -9.94 16.17 8.87
C ALA A 56 -10.05 15.05 9.91
N ILE A 57 -9.13 14.09 9.91
CA ILE A 57 -9.07 13.00 10.90
C ILE A 57 -8.68 13.57 12.26
N VAL A 58 -7.59 14.35 12.32
CA VAL A 58 -7.08 14.95 13.55
C VAL A 58 -8.13 15.86 14.19
N ALA A 59 -8.78 16.73 13.41
CA ALA A 59 -9.83 17.62 13.90
C ALA A 59 -10.96 16.85 14.59
N ARG A 60 -11.41 15.74 13.99
CA ARG A 60 -12.48 14.89 14.55
C ARG A 60 -12.04 14.17 15.81
N THR A 61 -10.83 13.59 15.82
CA THR A 61 -10.29 12.90 17.00
C THR A 61 -10.14 13.88 18.17
N LEU A 62 -9.65 15.10 17.90
CA LEU A 62 -9.57 16.16 18.91
C LEU A 62 -10.96 16.57 19.41
N GLU A 63 -11.96 16.68 18.52
CA GLU A 63 -13.33 17.00 18.92
C GLU A 63 -13.95 15.90 19.81
N GLU A 64 -13.72 14.64 19.47
CA GLU A 64 -14.19 13.48 20.24
C GLU A 64 -13.52 13.42 21.62
N GLU A 65 -12.19 13.54 21.69
CA GLU A 65 -11.44 13.55 22.95
C GLU A 65 -11.80 14.77 23.82
N ALA A 66 -12.01 15.94 23.20
CA ALA A 66 -12.51 17.12 23.92
C ALA A 66 -13.89 16.87 24.51
N ARG A 67 -14.81 16.27 23.74
CA ARG A 67 -16.16 15.93 24.19
C ARG A 67 -16.15 14.91 25.33
N GLU A 68 -15.31 13.88 25.25
CA GLU A 68 -15.15 12.88 26.31
C GLU A 68 -14.61 13.48 27.61
N ARG A 69 -13.72 14.48 27.50
CA ARG A 69 -13.19 15.23 28.64
C ARG A 69 -14.11 16.35 29.14
N GLY A 70 -15.28 16.55 28.50
CA GLY A 70 -16.20 17.64 28.83
C GLY A 70 -15.65 19.03 28.51
N LEU A 71 -14.63 19.11 27.65
CA LEU A 71 -14.06 20.36 27.16
C LEU A 71 -14.94 20.89 26.02
N ALA A 72 -15.00 22.22 25.89
CA ALA A 72 -15.65 22.84 24.74
C ALA A 72 -14.91 22.42 23.46
N PRO A 73 -15.62 22.06 22.38
CA PRO A 73 -14.99 21.71 21.12
C PRO A 73 -14.16 22.90 20.63
N ILE A 74 -12.88 22.65 20.37
CA ILE A 74 -12.00 23.66 19.78
C ILE A 74 -12.37 23.72 18.30
N ASN A 75 -13.02 24.81 17.87
CA ASN A 75 -13.31 25.03 16.46
C ASN A 75 -12.04 25.53 15.76
N LEU A 76 -11.10 24.62 15.53
CA LEU A 76 -9.95 24.87 14.66
C LEU A 76 -10.45 24.87 13.22
N ASP A 77 -10.24 25.97 12.53
CA ASP A 77 -10.50 26.05 11.09
C ASP A 77 -9.64 25.01 10.37
N GLU A 78 -10.23 24.27 9.43
CA GLU A 78 -9.57 23.22 8.67
C GLU A 78 -8.38 23.79 7.89
N GLU A 79 -8.52 25.03 7.40
CA GLU A 79 -7.45 25.77 6.71
C GLU A 79 -6.24 26.02 7.63
N ILE A 80 -6.48 26.39 8.89
CA ILE A 80 -5.40 26.63 9.88
C ILE A 80 -4.69 25.32 10.19
N LEU A 81 -5.43 24.22 10.34
CA LEU A 81 -4.85 22.91 10.63
C LEU A 81 -4.01 22.41 9.46
N GLN A 82 -4.50 22.58 8.22
CA GLN A 82 -3.75 22.24 7.02
C GLN A 82 -2.45 23.07 6.91
N ASP A 83 -2.52 24.39 7.04
CA ASP A 83 -1.34 25.28 7.01
C ASP A 83 -0.33 24.93 8.11
N SER A 84 -0.84 24.58 9.31
CA SER A 84 -0.01 24.13 10.42
C SER A 84 0.70 22.81 10.11
N MET A 85 0.01 21.88 9.47
CA MET A 85 0.59 20.61 9.05
C MET A 85 1.64 20.79 7.96
N GLU A 86 1.37 21.58 6.93
CA GLU A 86 2.34 21.91 5.87
C GLU A 86 3.59 22.61 6.44
N THR A 87 3.41 23.42 7.48
CA THR A 87 4.49 24.14 8.16
C THR A 87 5.33 23.23 9.06
N LEU A 88 4.72 22.28 9.77
CA LEU A 88 5.44 21.35 10.67
C LEU A 88 6.04 20.15 9.99
N LEU A 89 5.37 19.59 8.98
CA LEU A 89 5.85 18.39 8.30
C LEU A 89 7.06 18.76 7.42
N PRO A 90 8.27 18.23 7.68
CA PRO A 90 9.36 18.39 6.75
C PRO A 90 9.01 17.77 5.39
N PRO A 91 9.47 18.35 4.28
CA PRO A 91 9.27 17.75 2.96
C PRO A 91 9.90 16.35 2.91
N GLY A 92 9.17 15.36 2.38
CA GLY A 92 9.61 13.96 2.29
C GLY A 92 9.56 13.17 3.60
N TRP A 93 9.09 13.76 4.71
CA TRP A 93 8.95 13.04 5.97
C TRP A 93 7.90 11.92 5.87
N ILE A 94 6.74 12.21 5.27
CA ILE A 94 5.66 11.23 5.08
C ILE A 94 6.12 10.08 4.17
N GLU A 95 6.80 10.37 3.07
CA GLU A 95 7.42 9.37 2.20
C GLU A 95 8.39 8.48 3.00
N SER A 96 9.30 9.06 3.78
CA SER A 96 10.24 8.31 4.61
C SER A 96 9.57 7.44 5.67
N GLN A 97 8.49 7.91 6.30
CA GLN A 97 7.74 7.10 7.27
C GLN A 97 6.95 5.99 6.57
N THR A 98 6.41 6.27 5.38
CA THR A 98 5.71 5.27 4.56
C THR A 98 6.65 4.18 4.11
N ASP A 99 7.86 4.53 3.66
CA ASP A 99 8.90 3.57 3.31
C ASP A 99 9.28 2.68 4.48
N THR A 100 9.47 3.28 5.66
CA THR A 100 9.76 2.56 6.91
C THR A 100 8.60 1.62 7.26
N ALA A 101 7.35 2.07 7.13
CA ALA A 101 6.18 1.25 7.41
C ALA A 101 6.05 0.07 6.46
N VAL A 102 6.27 0.29 5.16
CA VAL A 102 6.30 -0.78 4.16
C VAL A 102 7.42 -1.75 4.50
N ASP A 103 8.61 -1.25 4.82
CA ASP A 103 9.76 -2.07 5.20
C ASP A 103 9.45 -2.97 6.39
N THR A 104 8.92 -2.40 7.47
CA THR A 104 8.49 -3.16 8.65
C THR A 104 7.47 -4.23 8.30
N VAL A 105 6.46 -3.91 7.48
CA VAL A 105 5.43 -4.89 7.08
C VAL A 105 6.04 -6.02 6.25
N TYR A 106 6.96 -5.73 5.34
CA TYR A 106 7.64 -6.76 4.56
C TYR A 106 8.61 -7.57 5.41
N ASP A 107 9.37 -6.96 6.30
CA ASP A 107 10.27 -7.66 7.23
C ASP A 107 9.47 -8.61 8.12
N MET A 108 8.32 -8.16 8.61
CA MET A 108 7.35 -8.98 9.33
C MET A 108 6.83 -10.15 8.47
N LEU A 109 6.50 -9.89 7.20
CA LEU A 109 6.08 -10.93 6.24
C LEU A 109 7.21 -11.86 5.78
N GLU A 110 8.47 -11.49 5.92
CA GLU A 110 9.59 -12.36 5.56
C GLU A 110 10.04 -13.22 6.75
N THR A 111 10.17 -12.58 7.92
CA THR A 111 10.61 -13.25 9.16
C THR A 111 9.51 -14.08 9.81
N GLY A 112 8.24 -13.66 9.67
CA GLY A 112 7.10 -14.22 10.39
C GLY A 112 7.10 -13.89 11.88
N ASP A 113 7.96 -12.96 12.31
CA ASP A 113 8.04 -12.50 13.69
C ASP A 113 7.02 -11.39 13.93
N LEU A 114 5.80 -11.81 14.25
CA LEU A 114 4.70 -10.91 14.56
C LEU A 114 4.74 -10.36 15.99
N ASP A 115 5.50 -11.00 16.88
CA ASP A 115 5.56 -10.59 18.28
C ASP A 115 6.48 -9.36 18.46
N ASN A 116 7.45 -9.18 17.56
CA ASN A 116 8.36 -8.03 17.54
C ASN A 116 8.07 -7.06 16.37
N ALA A 117 6.89 -7.16 15.76
CA ALA A 117 6.49 -6.28 14.66
C ALA A 117 6.08 -4.91 15.20
N GLU A 118 7.05 -4.01 15.30
CA GLU A 118 6.89 -2.64 15.78
C GLU A 118 7.14 -1.66 14.63
N LEU A 119 6.20 -0.75 14.41
CA LEU A 119 6.37 0.37 13.51
C LEU A 119 7.11 1.48 14.24
N GLU A 120 8.33 1.79 13.80
CA GLU A 120 9.10 2.92 14.31
C GLU A 120 8.75 4.18 13.51
N ILE A 121 8.16 5.17 14.17
CA ILE A 121 7.85 6.48 13.58
C ILE A 121 8.81 7.52 14.13
N ASP A 122 9.71 8.04 13.30
CA ASP A 122 10.66 9.08 13.72
C ASP A 122 9.98 10.45 13.72
N THR A 123 9.59 10.91 14.90
CA THR A 123 9.00 12.23 15.16
C THR A 123 10.04 13.31 15.45
N THR A 124 11.33 12.98 15.50
CA THR A 124 12.40 13.95 15.77
C THR A 124 12.35 15.16 14.84
N PRO A 125 12.20 14.99 13.51
CA PRO A 125 12.13 16.13 12.60
C PRO A 125 10.93 17.04 12.87
N LEU A 126 9.82 16.48 13.33
CA LEU A 126 8.60 17.23 13.69
C LEU A 126 8.82 18.02 14.97
N LEU A 127 9.36 17.39 16.00
CA LEU A 127 9.65 18.02 17.27
C LEU A 127 10.68 19.15 17.10
N ASP A 128 11.70 18.95 16.26
CA ASP A 128 12.71 19.98 16.00
C ASP A 128 12.14 21.19 15.25
N ARG A 129 11.24 20.97 14.27
CA ARG A 129 10.52 22.07 13.61
C ARG A 129 9.56 22.77 14.55
N PHE A 130 8.89 22.01 15.42
CA PHE A 130 8.02 22.58 16.45
C PHE A 130 8.80 23.42 17.48
N ARG A 131 10.01 23.00 17.88
CA ARG A 131 10.89 23.80 18.75
C ARG A 131 11.39 25.09 18.08
N GLY A 132 11.42 25.12 16.76
CA GLY A 132 11.89 26.26 15.97
C GLY A 132 10.82 27.31 15.69
N GLN A 133 11.14 28.16 14.71
CA GLN A 133 10.25 29.20 14.18
C GLN A 133 8.91 28.65 13.64
N PRO A 134 8.86 27.51 12.92
CA PRO A 134 7.58 26.95 12.44
C PRO A 134 6.58 26.65 13.55
N GLY A 135 7.02 26.09 14.68
CA GLY A 135 6.12 25.86 15.81
C GLY A 135 5.65 27.16 16.47
N LEU A 136 6.49 28.19 16.53
CA LEU A 136 6.10 29.51 17.03
C LEU A 136 5.01 30.14 16.16
N GLU A 137 5.11 30.00 14.84
CA GLU A 137 4.11 30.49 13.87
C GLU A 137 2.75 29.82 14.08
N ILE A 138 2.74 28.50 14.31
CA ILE A 138 1.51 27.74 14.55
C ILE A 138 0.85 28.09 15.87
N VAL A 139 1.63 28.20 16.94
CA VAL A 139 1.12 28.71 18.21
C VAL A 139 0.55 30.11 18.02
N GLY A 140 1.19 30.94 17.19
CA GLY A 140 0.68 32.25 16.81
C GLY A 140 -0.67 32.20 16.11
N SER A 141 -0.83 31.33 15.11
CA SER A 141 -2.10 31.11 14.41
C SER A 141 -3.21 30.64 15.35
N ILE A 142 -2.90 29.69 16.25
CA ILE A 142 -3.83 29.23 17.27
C ILE A 142 -4.22 30.37 18.21
N VAL A 143 -3.25 31.10 18.77
CA VAL A 143 -3.51 32.24 19.69
C VAL A 143 -4.33 33.34 19.00
N ASN A 144 -4.08 33.62 17.73
CA ASN A 144 -4.82 34.62 16.96
C ASN A 144 -6.27 34.20 16.67
N SER A 145 -6.56 32.89 16.65
CA SER A 145 -7.92 32.35 16.50
C SER A 145 -8.74 32.40 17.80
N LEU A 146 -8.09 32.66 18.95
CA LEU A 146 -8.78 32.69 20.24
C LEU A 146 -9.69 33.93 20.36
N PRO A 147 -10.93 33.78 20.86
CA PRO A 147 -11.81 34.90 21.11
C PRO A 147 -11.27 35.79 22.25
N PRO A 148 -11.60 37.09 22.28
CA PRO A 148 -11.19 37.95 23.39
C PRO A 148 -11.84 37.50 24.72
N CYS A 149 -11.08 37.52 25.80
CA CYS A 149 -11.57 37.16 27.13
C CYS A 149 -12.61 38.17 27.64
N THR A 150 -13.74 37.68 28.15
CA THR A 150 -14.80 38.51 28.74
C THR A 150 -14.53 38.88 30.20
N GLN A 151 -13.72 38.08 30.90
CA GLN A 151 -13.32 38.30 32.29
C GLN A 151 -11.81 38.54 32.35
N PRO A 152 -11.34 39.42 33.26
CA PRO A 152 -9.90 39.58 33.49
C PRO A 152 -9.35 38.25 34.04
N LEU A 153 -8.54 37.56 33.24
CA LEU A 153 -7.81 36.39 33.71
C LEU A 153 -6.66 36.83 34.61
N ASN A 154 -6.44 36.08 35.68
CA ASN A 154 -5.25 36.24 36.48
C ASN A 154 -4.03 35.79 35.63
N PRO A 155 -3.02 36.65 35.39
CA PRO A 155 -1.82 36.27 34.64
C PRO A 155 -1.12 35.05 35.27
N ALA A 156 -1.27 34.84 36.58
CA ALA A 156 -0.71 33.69 37.27
C ALA A 156 -1.39 32.35 36.92
N GLU A 157 -2.67 32.36 36.53
CA GLU A 157 -3.35 31.13 36.04
C GLU A 157 -2.89 30.76 34.63
N LEU A 158 -2.64 31.76 33.78
CA LEU A 158 -2.00 31.57 32.47
C LEU A 158 -0.55 31.04 32.58
N LEU A 159 0.12 31.33 33.68
CA LEU A 159 1.51 30.93 33.96
C LEU A 159 1.60 29.72 34.90
N GLY A 160 0.49 29.00 35.12
CA GLY A 160 0.44 27.82 35.96
C GLY A 160 1.37 26.69 35.48
N PRO A 161 1.74 25.74 36.36
CA PRO A 161 2.58 24.60 36.00
C PRO A 161 1.91 23.63 35.01
N ASP A 162 0.57 23.64 34.96
CA ASP A 162 -0.20 22.85 34.02
C ASP A 162 -0.30 23.61 32.69
N VAL A 163 0.32 23.07 31.63
CA VAL A 163 0.32 23.69 30.30
C VAL A 163 -1.06 23.55 29.67
N THR A 164 -1.96 24.45 30.03
CA THR A 164 -3.26 24.59 29.38
C THR A 164 -3.22 25.75 28.39
N ILE A 165 -3.53 25.47 27.13
CA ILE A 165 -3.74 26.52 26.12
C ILE A 165 -4.90 27.39 26.61
N PRO A 166 -4.74 28.72 26.69
CA PRO A 166 -5.80 29.58 27.18
C PRO A 166 -7.01 29.51 26.25
N ALA A 167 -8.21 29.46 26.83
CA ALA A 167 -9.45 29.40 26.05
C ALA A 167 -9.81 30.74 25.35
N CYS A 168 -9.13 31.83 25.71
CA CYS A 168 -9.39 33.17 25.18
C CYS A 168 -8.14 34.06 25.25
N MET A 169 -8.14 35.15 24.48
CA MET A 169 -7.06 36.15 24.39
C MET A 169 -7.28 37.31 25.38
N PRO A 170 -6.35 37.57 26.33
CA PRO A 170 -6.47 38.71 27.25
C PRO A 170 -6.26 40.05 26.51
N PRO A 171 -7.07 41.10 26.79
CA PRO A 171 -6.97 42.37 26.08
C PRO A 171 -5.73 43.21 26.46
N GLU A 172 -5.11 42.92 27.61
CA GLU A 172 -3.96 43.69 28.13
C GLU A 172 -2.62 43.22 27.55
N LEU A 173 -2.56 42.03 26.97
CA LEU A 173 -1.33 41.42 26.46
C LEU A 173 -1.29 41.46 24.94
N THR A 174 -0.09 41.64 24.40
CA THR A 174 0.11 41.55 22.95
C THR A 174 0.09 40.08 22.50
N THR A 175 -0.44 39.80 21.31
CA THR A 175 -0.47 38.45 20.71
C THR A 175 0.90 37.81 20.67
N THR A 176 1.93 38.58 20.35
CA THR A 176 3.33 38.11 20.30
C THR A 176 3.85 37.63 21.66
N GLN A 177 3.56 38.35 22.75
CA GLN A 177 3.94 37.94 24.10
C GLN A 177 3.25 36.65 24.53
N VAL A 178 1.94 36.54 24.28
CA VAL A 178 1.18 35.33 24.60
C VAL A 178 1.68 34.14 23.77
N THR A 179 1.91 34.34 22.48
CA THR A 179 2.43 33.32 21.56
C THR A 179 3.78 32.78 22.03
N GLN A 180 4.72 33.66 22.37
CA GLN A 180 6.06 33.25 22.77
C GLN A 180 6.08 32.52 24.12
N GLU A 181 5.28 32.96 25.09
CA GLU A 181 5.17 32.27 26.38
C GLU A 181 4.51 30.89 26.19
N VAL A 182 3.38 30.81 25.47
CA VAL A 182 2.69 29.53 25.20
C VAL A 182 3.61 28.56 24.46
N HIS A 183 4.33 29.01 23.44
CA HIS A 183 5.28 28.18 22.70
C HIS A 183 6.42 27.67 23.60
N THR A 184 7.03 28.55 24.39
CA THR A 184 8.10 28.17 25.32
C THR A 184 7.64 27.11 26.32
N ARG A 185 6.42 27.24 26.84
CA ARG A 185 5.82 26.27 27.77
C ARG A 185 5.49 24.96 27.11
N LEU A 186 4.94 24.98 25.89
CA LEU A 186 4.67 23.77 25.12
C LEU A 186 5.98 23.01 24.83
N VAL A 187 7.03 23.70 24.40
CA VAL A 187 8.36 23.10 24.20
C VAL A 187 8.90 22.52 25.50
N GLN A 188 8.80 23.25 26.62
CA GLN A 188 9.23 22.75 27.92
C GLN A 188 8.43 21.52 28.37
N ALA A 189 7.11 21.49 28.14
CA ALA A 189 6.27 20.35 28.44
C ALA A 189 6.63 19.14 27.57
N LEU A 190 6.87 19.35 26.28
CA LEU A 190 7.35 18.32 25.37
C LEU A 190 8.70 17.76 25.85
N ASP A 191 9.64 18.63 26.19
CA ASP A 191 10.97 18.22 26.64
C ASP A 191 10.95 17.50 27.99
N SER A 192 9.99 17.84 28.86
CA SER A 192 9.82 17.21 30.18
C SER A 192 9.03 15.91 30.15
N ASN A 193 8.40 15.55 29.02
CA ASN A 193 7.68 14.28 28.89
C ASN A 193 8.62 13.17 28.39
N PRO A 194 9.10 12.27 29.27
CA PRO A 194 10.02 11.20 28.88
C PRO A 194 9.41 10.23 27.85
N GLN A 195 8.09 10.11 27.72
CA GLN A 195 7.52 9.25 26.68
C GLN A 195 7.75 9.82 25.27
N LEU A 196 7.96 11.13 25.16
CA LEU A 196 8.31 11.80 23.92
C LEU A 196 9.84 11.99 23.77
N THR A 197 10.60 11.95 24.87
CA THR A 197 12.03 12.30 24.87
C THR A 197 13.01 11.18 25.25
N SER A 198 12.57 10.10 25.90
CA SER A 198 13.50 9.12 26.50
C SER A 198 14.10 8.10 25.51
N GLU A 199 13.57 7.99 24.29
CA GLU A 199 14.19 7.25 23.18
C GLU A 199 14.18 8.07 21.86
N PHE A 200 14.68 9.31 21.90
CA PHE A 200 15.08 10.10 20.71
C PHE A 200 14.00 10.30 19.65
N GLY A 201 12.78 10.71 20.04
CA GLY A 201 11.73 11.06 19.07
C GLY A 201 11.21 9.90 18.23
N VAL A 202 11.63 8.66 18.46
CA VAL A 202 11.08 7.49 17.77
C VAL A 202 9.90 6.94 18.57
N VAL A 203 8.71 7.00 17.97
CA VAL A 203 7.50 6.41 18.53
C VAL A 203 7.36 5.00 17.99
N ARG A 204 7.42 4.01 18.88
CA ARG A 204 7.21 2.60 18.53
C ARG A 204 5.75 2.24 18.70
N VAL A 205 5.09 1.91 17.59
CA VAL A 205 3.70 1.45 17.59
C VAL A 205 3.72 -0.06 17.34
N PRO A 206 3.45 -0.90 18.35
CA PRO A 206 3.33 -2.33 18.12
C PRO A 206 2.14 -2.57 17.17
N LEU A 207 2.38 -3.22 16.05
CA LEU A 207 1.32 -3.53 15.07
C LEU A 207 0.27 -4.48 15.67
N PHE A 208 0.68 -5.28 16.65
CA PHE A 208 -0.21 -6.19 17.38
C PHE A 208 0.11 -6.17 18.88
N SER A 209 -0.43 -5.18 19.62
CA SER A 209 -0.17 -5.14 21.07
C SER A 209 -0.76 -6.38 21.78
N PRO A 210 -0.06 -6.96 22.78
CA PRO A 210 -0.56 -8.14 23.51
C PRO A 210 -1.91 -7.89 24.18
N GLU A 211 -2.15 -6.65 24.62
CA GLU A 211 -3.39 -6.22 25.27
C GLU A 211 -4.56 -6.17 24.27
N GLN A 212 -4.34 -5.66 23.06
CA GLN A 212 -5.33 -5.68 21.99
C GLN A 212 -5.61 -7.12 21.51
N GLN A 213 -4.57 -7.97 21.41
CA GLN A 213 -4.75 -9.38 21.06
C GLN A 213 -5.59 -10.12 22.11
N ALA A 214 -5.41 -9.83 23.39
CA ALA A 214 -6.19 -10.47 24.46
C ALA A 214 -7.67 -10.04 24.44
N GLN A 215 -7.97 -8.84 23.95
CA GLN A 215 -9.33 -8.30 23.91
C GLN A 215 -10.05 -8.55 22.58
N ASN A 216 -9.33 -8.71 21.47
CA ASN A 216 -9.91 -8.75 20.13
C ASN A 216 -9.65 -10.10 19.43
N VAL A 217 -10.64 -11.00 19.54
CA VAL A 217 -10.61 -12.33 18.90
C VAL A 217 -10.47 -12.23 17.37
N GLU A 218 -11.02 -11.19 16.75
CA GLU A 218 -10.90 -10.97 15.30
C GLU A 218 -9.46 -10.65 14.90
N LEU A 219 -8.73 -9.89 15.72
CA LEU A 219 -7.32 -9.58 15.49
C LEU A 219 -6.46 -10.85 15.54
N VAL A 220 -6.73 -11.75 16.49
CA VAL A 220 -6.04 -13.05 16.58
C VAL A 220 -6.31 -13.91 15.34
N GLN A 221 -7.56 -13.93 14.86
CA GLN A 221 -7.90 -14.65 13.63
C GLN A 221 -7.22 -14.03 12.40
N ALA A 222 -7.18 -12.70 12.30
CA ALA A 222 -6.48 -11.98 11.25
C ALA A 222 -4.98 -12.30 11.26
N ARG A 223 -4.35 -12.33 12.45
CA ARG A 223 -2.95 -12.73 12.65
C ARG A 223 -2.66 -14.13 12.10
N GLU A 224 -3.47 -15.11 12.47
CA GLU A 224 -3.31 -16.48 11.96
C GLU A 224 -3.51 -16.59 10.46
N GLN A 225 -4.50 -15.87 9.91
CA GLN A 225 -4.74 -15.83 8.47
C GLN A 225 -3.53 -15.24 7.76
N LEU A 226 -2.99 -14.13 8.26
CA LEU A 226 -1.83 -13.46 7.70
C LEU A 226 -0.60 -14.38 7.69
N LEU A 227 -0.33 -15.11 8.77
CA LEU A 227 0.72 -16.15 8.80
C LEU A 227 0.50 -17.27 7.78
N ARG A 228 -0.74 -17.71 7.56
CA ARG A 228 -1.06 -18.72 6.53
C ARG A 228 -0.79 -18.16 5.14
N TRP A 229 -1.25 -16.94 4.88
CA TRP A 229 -0.99 -16.24 3.62
C TRP A 229 0.50 -16.07 3.37
N GLN A 230 1.25 -15.62 4.38
CA GLN A 230 2.69 -15.46 4.35
C GLN A 230 3.41 -16.75 3.93
N ARG A 231 3.08 -17.89 4.57
CA ARG A 231 3.68 -19.18 4.21
C ARG A 231 3.33 -19.58 2.78
N THR A 232 2.08 -19.39 2.36
CA THR A 232 1.68 -19.69 0.98
C THR A 232 2.39 -18.78 -0.01
N PHE A 233 2.65 -17.53 0.35
CA PHE A 233 3.31 -16.54 -0.48
C PHE A 233 4.80 -16.84 -0.63
N ALA A 234 5.50 -17.10 0.47
CA ALA A 234 6.91 -17.50 0.46
C ALA A 234 7.13 -18.80 -0.32
N LEU A 235 6.22 -19.78 -0.16
CA LEU A 235 6.23 -20.99 -0.97
C LEU A 235 5.99 -20.68 -2.46
N ALA A 236 4.98 -19.86 -2.79
CA ALA A 236 4.66 -19.49 -4.16
C ALA A 236 5.81 -18.72 -4.84
N GLN A 237 6.52 -17.86 -4.12
CA GLN A 237 7.67 -17.12 -4.62
C GLN A 237 8.86 -18.06 -4.89
N ASN A 238 9.23 -18.90 -3.92
CA ASN A 238 10.35 -19.83 -4.08
C ASN A 238 10.07 -20.95 -5.09
N TRP A 239 8.79 -21.36 -5.24
CA TRP A 239 8.38 -22.47 -6.10
C TRP A 239 7.70 -21.98 -7.39
N GLY A 240 7.64 -20.67 -7.63
CA GLY A 240 6.97 -20.10 -8.80
C GLY A 240 7.54 -20.63 -10.12
N TRP A 241 8.84 -20.95 -10.15
CA TRP A 241 9.46 -21.56 -11.33
C TRP A 241 8.94 -22.98 -11.64
N LEU A 242 8.48 -23.74 -10.63
CA LEU A 242 7.89 -25.06 -10.82
C LEU A 242 6.53 -24.98 -11.53
N LEU A 243 5.80 -23.87 -11.39
CA LEU A 243 4.56 -23.66 -12.14
C LEU A 243 4.77 -23.66 -13.65
N TRP A 244 5.96 -23.25 -14.12
CA TRP A 244 6.32 -23.29 -15.54
C TRP A 244 6.64 -24.70 -16.06
N LEU A 245 6.89 -25.68 -15.18
CA LEU A 245 7.09 -27.07 -15.60
C LEU A 245 5.79 -27.72 -16.10
N LEU A 246 4.62 -27.27 -15.62
CA LEU A 246 3.33 -27.79 -16.06
C LEU A 246 3.03 -27.50 -17.54
N PRO A 247 3.06 -26.23 -18.01
CA PRO A 247 2.87 -25.94 -19.43
C PRO A 247 4.01 -26.52 -20.28
N ALA A 248 5.26 -26.51 -19.79
CA ALA A 248 6.38 -27.15 -20.50
C ALA A 248 6.17 -28.66 -20.69
N GLY A 249 5.69 -29.35 -19.64
CA GLY A 249 5.33 -30.76 -19.69
C GLY A 249 4.19 -31.03 -20.68
N CYS A 250 3.19 -30.16 -20.75
CA CYS A 250 2.12 -30.25 -21.74
C CYS A 250 2.64 -30.12 -23.18
N LEU A 251 3.53 -29.15 -23.45
CA LEU A 251 4.17 -29.00 -24.77
C LEU A 251 5.01 -30.23 -25.14
N LEU A 252 5.74 -30.79 -24.18
CA LEU A 252 6.52 -32.01 -24.38
C LEU A 252 5.62 -33.21 -24.68
N LEU A 253 4.50 -33.36 -23.96
CA LEU A 253 3.51 -34.41 -24.24
C LEU A 253 2.89 -34.24 -25.64
N ILE A 254 2.53 -33.02 -26.04
CA ILE A 254 2.06 -32.73 -27.40
C ILE A 254 3.12 -33.15 -28.42
N ALA A 255 4.40 -32.81 -28.16
CA ALA A 255 5.51 -33.18 -29.02
C ALA A 255 5.62 -34.71 -29.18
N LEU A 256 5.64 -35.45 -28.07
CA LEU A 256 5.74 -36.91 -28.10
C LEU A 256 4.57 -37.60 -28.81
N LEU A 257 3.35 -37.07 -28.68
CA LEU A 257 2.15 -37.69 -29.25
C LEU A 257 1.98 -37.43 -30.75
N THR A 258 2.39 -36.25 -31.23
CA THR A 258 2.02 -35.77 -32.57
C THR A 258 3.20 -35.51 -33.51
N VAL A 259 4.37 -35.15 -32.97
CA VAL A 259 5.47 -34.66 -33.79
C VAL A 259 6.20 -35.81 -34.43
N ARG A 260 6.02 -35.94 -35.75
CA ARG A 260 6.77 -36.87 -36.61
C ARG A 260 7.71 -36.15 -37.55
N SER A 261 7.47 -34.86 -37.77
CA SER A 261 8.24 -34.00 -38.66
C SER A 261 8.37 -32.59 -38.06
N TRP A 262 9.36 -31.83 -38.52
CA TRP A 262 9.52 -30.42 -38.15
C TRP A 262 8.32 -29.56 -38.54
N SER A 263 7.61 -29.92 -39.60
CA SER A 263 6.35 -29.28 -39.99
C SER A 263 5.27 -29.48 -38.93
N ASP A 264 5.12 -30.71 -38.43
CA ASP A 264 4.13 -31.02 -37.39
C ASP A 264 4.46 -30.28 -36.08
N LEU A 265 5.75 -30.21 -35.71
CA LEU A 265 6.20 -29.45 -34.53
C LEU A 265 5.75 -27.99 -34.62
N GLY A 266 5.99 -27.33 -35.76
CA GLY A 266 5.61 -25.94 -35.96
C GLY A 266 4.12 -25.68 -35.82
N HIS A 267 3.27 -26.57 -36.34
CA HIS A 267 1.82 -26.43 -36.22
C HIS A 267 1.32 -26.72 -34.80
N TRP A 268 1.80 -27.80 -34.17
CA TRP A 268 1.31 -28.25 -32.86
C TRP A 268 1.85 -27.44 -31.68
N TRP A 269 3.00 -26.76 -31.83
CA TRP A 269 3.48 -25.82 -30.82
C TRP A 269 3.05 -24.39 -31.13
N GLY A 270 3.08 -24.00 -32.41
CA GLY A 270 2.78 -22.64 -32.83
C GLY A 270 1.34 -22.21 -32.51
N TRP A 271 0.34 -23.03 -32.86
CA TRP A 271 -1.07 -22.69 -32.62
C TRP A 271 -1.43 -22.56 -31.13
N PRO A 272 -1.06 -23.50 -30.25
CA PRO A 272 -1.32 -23.35 -28.82
C PRO A 272 -0.60 -22.15 -28.19
N LEU A 273 0.66 -21.89 -28.56
CA LEU A 273 1.40 -20.70 -28.08
C LEU A 273 0.73 -19.39 -28.52
N LEU A 274 0.38 -19.28 -29.80
CA LEU A 274 -0.27 -18.11 -30.36
C LEU A 274 -1.66 -17.90 -29.73
N GLY A 275 -2.46 -18.96 -29.64
CA GLY A 275 -3.78 -18.93 -29.01
C GLY A 275 -3.73 -18.52 -27.54
N THR A 276 -2.75 -19.06 -26.79
CA THR A 276 -2.52 -18.70 -25.38
C THR A 276 -2.11 -17.23 -25.25
N ALA A 277 -1.19 -16.75 -26.09
CA ALA A 277 -0.76 -15.36 -26.07
C ALA A 277 -1.91 -14.38 -26.36
N VAL A 278 -2.74 -14.67 -27.38
CA VAL A 278 -3.94 -13.88 -27.66
C VAL A 278 -4.91 -13.92 -26.49
N LEU A 279 -5.13 -15.09 -25.89
CA LEU A 279 -6.01 -15.24 -24.73
C LEU A 279 -5.51 -14.39 -23.53
N VAL A 280 -4.21 -14.43 -23.22
CA VAL A 280 -3.60 -13.62 -22.16
C VAL A 280 -3.81 -12.13 -22.44
N LEU A 281 -3.54 -11.66 -23.65
CA LEU A 281 -3.72 -10.24 -24.02
C LEU A 281 -5.18 -9.79 -23.92
N LEU A 282 -6.13 -10.66 -24.27
CA LEU A 282 -7.56 -10.37 -24.08
C LEU A 282 -7.94 -10.31 -22.60
N LEU A 283 -7.42 -11.22 -21.78
CA LEU A 283 -7.66 -11.23 -20.33
C LEU A 283 -7.05 -10.00 -19.65
N THR A 284 -5.83 -9.57 -20.03
CA THR A 284 -5.24 -8.35 -19.47
C THR A 284 -6.00 -7.09 -19.89
N LEU A 285 -6.56 -7.06 -21.10
CA LEU A 285 -7.38 -5.93 -21.56
C LEU A 285 -8.64 -5.73 -20.70
N ILE A 286 -9.29 -6.81 -20.26
CA ILE A 286 -10.51 -6.74 -19.44
C ILE A 286 -10.23 -6.61 -17.94
N PHE A 287 -9.01 -6.96 -17.50
CA PHE A 287 -8.66 -7.03 -16.08
C PHE A 287 -8.89 -5.71 -15.31
N PRO A 288 -8.49 -4.51 -15.81
CA PRO A 288 -8.75 -3.26 -15.12
C PRO A 288 -10.25 -2.95 -14.92
N ALA A 289 -11.10 -3.40 -15.85
CA ALA A 289 -12.55 -3.23 -15.71
C ALA A 289 -13.11 -4.15 -14.60
N ILE A 290 -12.59 -5.38 -14.52
CA ILE A 290 -12.94 -6.35 -13.47
C ILE A 290 -12.49 -5.83 -12.11
N THR A 291 -11.23 -5.40 -11.95
CA THR A 291 -10.71 -4.92 -10.66
C THR A 291 -11.46 -3.69 -10.17
N ARG A 292 -11.72 -2.70 -11.04
CA ARG A 292 -12.54 -1.54 -10.69
C ARG A 292 -13.96 -1.92 -10.26
N THR A 293 -14.55 -2.94 -10.89
CA THR A 293 -15.89 -3.42 -10.52
C THR A 293 -15.89 -4.14 -9.18
N LEU A 294 -14.89 -5.00 -8.93
CA LEU A 294 -14.74 -5.70 -7.65
C LEU A 294 -14.47 -4.72 -6.49
N LEU A 295 -13.59 -3.73 -6.70
CA LEU A 295 -13.31 -2.68 -5.71
C LEU A 295 -14.54 -1.79 -5.42
N ARG A 296 -15.46 -1.67 -6.37
CA ARG A 296 -16.73 -0.97 -6.14
C ARG A 296 -17.72 -1.79 -5.31
N GLN A 297 -17.65 -3.11 -5.38
CA GLN A 297 -18.55 -4.04 -4.71
C GLN A 297 -18.06 -4.47 -3.32
N ALA A 298 -16.78 -4.24 -2.99
CA ALA A 298 -16.25 -4.52 -1.66
C ALA A 298 -17.08 -3.75 -0.62
N PRO A 299 -17.76 -4.44 0.32
CA PRO A 299 -18.56 -3.80 1.34
C PRO A 299 -17.64 -2.95 2.22
N ALA A 300 -17.91 -1.65 2.25
CA ALA A 300 -17.20 -0.71 3.10
C ALA A 300 -18.00 -0.51 4.38
N ASP A 301 -17.95 -1.48 5.29
CA ASP A 301 -18.64 -1.39 6.59
C ASP A 301 -17.90 -0.50 7.62
N TYR A 302 -17.03 0.43 7.18
CA TYR A 302 -16.22 1.28 8.06
C TYR A 302 -16.49 2.76 7.80
N SER A 303 -17.44 3.33 8.53
CA SER A 303 -18.11 4.61 8.27
C SER A 303 -17.28 5.90 8.44
N LEU A 304 -15.98 5.85 8.77
CA LEU A 304 -15.19 7.07 9.07
C LEU A 304 -13.86 7.18 8.32
N VAL A 305 -13.30 6.05 7.88
CA VAL A 305 -11.99 5.99 7.18
C VAL A 305 -12.19 5.73 5.67
N GLU A 306 -13.45 5.66 5.23
CA GLU A 306 -13.85 5.04 3.96
C GLU A 306 -13.29 5.75 2.72
N VAL A 307 -13.41 7.07 2.60
CA VAL A 307 -13.15 7.73 1.32
C VAL A 307 -11.65 7.77 1.02
N THR A 308 -10.85 8.24 1.99
CA THR A 308 -9.40 8.36 1.83
C THR A 308 -8.76 6.99 1.66
N VAL A 309 -9.02 6.03 2.57
CA VAL A 309 -8.41 4.71 2.47
C VAL A 309 -8.87 3.97 1.22
N ARG A 310 -10.11 4.17 0.76
CA ARG A 310 -10.55 3.63 -0.51
C ARG A 310 -9.81 4.28 -1.68
N GLN A 311 -9.57 5.58 -1.67
CA GLN A 311 -8.80 6.26 -2.71
C GLN A 311 -7.34 5.79 -2.72
N THR A 312 -6.69 5.72 -1.56
CA THR A 312 -5.35 5.14 -1.41
C THR A 312 -5.32 3.71 -1.89
N GLY A 313 -6.29 2.89 -1.47
CA GLY A 313 -6.40 1.50 -1.88
C GLY A 313 -6.62 1.34 -3.38
N MET A 314 -7.42 2.22 -4.00
CA MET A 314 -7.60 2.24 -5.45
C MET A 314 -6.32 2.62 -6.19
N GLN A 315 -5.56 3.59 -5.68
CA GLN A 315 -4.26 3.99 -6.26
C GLN A 315 -3.25 2.84 -6.15
N LEU A 316 -3.13 2.25 -4.96
CA LEU A 316 -2.26 1.09 -4.69
C LEU A 316 -2.61 -0.09 -5.61
N VAL A 317 -3.88 -0.48 -5.67
CA VAL A 317 -4.32 -1.58 -6.54
C VAL A 317 -4.09 -1.25 -8.02
N THR A 318 -4.28 0.00 -8.44
CA THR A 318 -4.03 0.42 -9.83
C THR A 318 -2.55 0.33 -10.16
N ALA A 319 -1.66 0.86 -9.33
CA ALA A 319 -0.22 0.82 -9.55
C ALA A 319 0.35 -0.63 -9.57
N VAL A 320 -0.12 -1.48 -8.65
CA VAL A 320 0.20 -2.91 -8.65
C VAL A 320 -0.32 -3.58 -9.92
N THR A 321 -1.55 -3.27 -10.32
CA THR A 321 -2.17 -3.82 -11.54
C THR A 321 -1.42 -3.39 -12.79
N ASP A 322 -1.02 -2.13 -12.90
CA ASP A 322 -0.32 -1.58 -14.06
C ASP A 322 1.07 -2.23 -14.22
N THR A 323 1.82 -2.34 -13.12
CA THR A 323 3.13 -3.01 -13.09
C THR A 323 3.01 -4.48 -13.46
N TRP A 324 2.03 -5.18 -12.88
CA TRP A 324 1.72 -6.57 -13.20
C TRP A 324 1.33 -6.75 -14.67
N GLN A 325 0.42 -5.91 -15.17
CA GLN A 325 -0.08 -5.98 -16.54
C GLN A 325 1.04 -5.74 -17.55
N ASN A 326 1.95 -4.82 -17.27
CA ASN A 326 3.11 -4.57 -18.14
C ASN A 326 4.01 -5.82 -18.25
N ARG A 327 4.38 -6.44 -17.12
CA ARG A 327 5.18 -7.67 -17.11
C ARG A 327 4.49 -8.82 -17.86
N VAL A 328 3.19 -9.01 -17.63
CA VAL A 328 2.36 -10.01 -18.31
C VAL A 328 2.29 -9.77 -19.82
N ASN A 329 2.06 -8.53 -20.25
CA ASN A 329 1.96 -8.18 -21.67
C ASN A 329 3.27 -8.42 -22.41
N ILE A 330 4.42 -8.13 -21.79
CA ILE A 330 5.74 -8.40 -22.39
C ILE A 330 5.93 -9.91 -22.60
N GLN A 331 5.63 -10.74 -21.59
CA GLN A 331 5.75 -12.20 -21.71
C GLN A 331 4.77 -12.77 -22.74
N ALA A 332 3.54 -12.25 -22.79
CA ALA A 332 2.56 -12.63 -23.79
C ALA A 332 3.00 -12.25 -25.22
N ALA A 333 3.59 -11.06 -25.39
CA ALA A 333 4.14 -10.63 -26.68
C ALA A 333 5.30 -11.54 -27.13
N ILE A 334 6.18 -11.93 -26.22
CA ILE A 334 7.26 -12.90 -26.49
C ILE A 334 6.65 -14.25 -26.93
N MET A 335 5.68 -14.78 -26.18
CA MET A 335 4.98 -16.01 -26.54
C MET A 335 4.29 -15.92 -27.90
N PHE A 336 3.69 -14.77 -28.22
CA PHE A 336 3.05 -14.52 -29.51
C PHE A 336 4.07 -14.58 -30.66
N VAL A 337 5.21 -13.92 -30.51
CA VAL A 337 6.29 -13.92 -31.52
C VAL A 337 6.83 -15.33 -31.73
N PHE A 338 7.12 -16.07 -30.65
CA PHE A 338 7.56 -17.46 -30.78
C PHE A 338 6.49 -18.36 -31.42
N GLY A 339 5.22 -18.22 -31.01
CA GLY A 339 4.11 -18.92 -31.62
C GLY A 339 4.03 -18.67 -33.13
N LEU A 340 4.12 -17.40 -33.54
CA LEU A 340 4.14 -17.00 -34.95
C LEU A 340 5.32 -17.62 -35.71
N LEU A 341 6.54 -17.57 -35.14
CA LEU A 341 7.73 -18.17 -35.74
C LEU A 341 7.57 -19.68 -35.94
N PHE A 342 7.03 -20.41 -34.94
CA PHE A 342 6.76 -21.84 -35.07
C PHE A 342 5.72 -22.16 -36.15
N VAL A 343 4.64 -21.37 -36.23
CA VAL A 343 3.64 -21.51 -37.30
C VAL A 343 4.29 -21.32 -38.68
N LEU A 344 5.10 -20.27 -38.85
CA LEU A 344 5.81 -19.99 -40.11
C LEU A 344 6.80 -21.10 -40.48
N LEU A 345 7.57 -21.59 -39.52
CA LEU A 345 8.48 -22.73 -39.73
C LEU A 345 7.71 -24.00 -40.12
N GLY A 346 6.54 -24.23 -39.51
CA GLY A 346 5.63 -25.30 -39.90
C GLY A 346 5.23 -25.20 -41.38
N PHE A 347 4.84 -24.02 -41.83
CA PHE A 347 4.47 -23.78 -43.24
C PHE A 347 5.64 -23.92 -44.22
N LEU A 348 6.83 -23.40 -43.87
CA LEU A 348 8.00 -23.44 -44.74
C LEU A 348 8.55 -24.86 -44.90
N SER A 349 8.65 -25.61 -43.80
CA SER A 349 9.15 -26.99 -43.83
C SER A 349 8.20 -27.97 -44.53
N GLY A 350 6.89 -27.75 -44.45
CA GLY A 350 5.89 -28.58 -45.13
C GLY A 350 5.93 -28.48 -46.67
N ARG A 351 6.48 -27.38 -47.23
CA ARG A 351 6.62 -27.21 -48.69
C ARG A 351 7.81 -27.98 -49.26
N GLY A 352 8.89 -28.12 -48.50
CA GLY A 352 10.11 -28.80 -48.96
C GLY A 352 9.95 -30.31 -49.14
N ALA A 353 9.03 -30.95 -48.41
CA ALA A 353 8.84 -32.41 -48.45
C ALA A 353 7.98 -32.92 -49.62
N ARG A 354 7.49 -32.03 -50.51
CA ARG A 354 6.69 -32.41 -51.69
C ARG A 354 7.47 -32.42 -53.00
N TYR A 355 8.74 -32.03 -52.97
CA TYR A 355 9.70 -32.14 -54.07
C TYR A 355 10.71 -33.22 -53.71
#